data_AF-A0A964AVK1-F1
#
_entry.id   AF-A0A964AVK1-F1
#
_cell.length_a   1.000
_cell.length_b   1.000
_cell.length_c   1.000
_cell.angle_alpha   90.00
_cell.angle_beta   90.00
_cell.angle_gamma   90.00
#
_symmetry.space_group_name_H-M   'P 1'
#
loop_
_entity.id
_entity.type
_entity.pdbx_description
1 polymer ?
#
loop_
_entity_poly.entity_id
_entity_poly.type
_entity_poly.pdbx_seq_one_letter_code
_entity_poly.pdbx_strand_id
1 'polypeptide(L)'
;MLLLLLTLRPATAACPATAQELRDELDVALEAYGAFDWDGFSAQLTEVDTSLTCLIERVPADTAADLHLVQALGAFMLRDEAQVQVAFRGALAAAPGFALSEELAPPGHPLRALYEQAAAVPPPIAPQPLGPGDWIVDGERGLTAISTERTTLVQRMDKDGEVETWYLRGGPVPEALLPPPPPPEPERRVRTPPSDRTQALLWSSLGAGVVTAGAVALAGGTRNRVEGGVVAADQYGSLRAANRVGLVAAPVAGAAAIGLGVGAALTWRW
;
A
#
# COMPACT_ATOMS: atom_id res chain seq x y z
N MET A 1 -47.21 50.15 -17.83
CA MET A 1 -46.05 49.32 -18.22
C MET A 1 -45.70 48.47 -17.01
N LEU A 2 -46.25 47.25 -16.93
CA LEU A 2 -46.13 46.37 -15.77
C LEU A 2 -44.88 45.50 -15.96
N LEU A 3 -43.84 45.70 -15.15
CA LEU A 3 -42.64 44.87 -15.15
C LEU A 3 -42.98 43.54 -14.45
N LEU A 4 -43.17 42.48 -15.24
CA LEU A 4 -43.31 41.13 -14.74
C LEU A 4 -41.91 40.59 -14.38
N LEU A 5 -41.53 40.68 -13.11
CA LEU A 5 -40.33 40.06 -12.58
C LEU A 5 -40.58 38.54 -12.48
N LEU A 6 -40.25 37.78 -13.53
CA LEU A 6 -40.11 36.33 -13.43
C LEU A 6 -38.94 36.03 -12.48
N THR A 7 -39.26 35.61 -11.27
CA THR A 7 -38.29 34.97 -10.39
C THR A 7 -37.99 33.58 -10.97
N LEU A 8 -36.90 33.45 -11.72
CA LEU A 8 -36.35 32.13 -12.02
C LEU A 8 -35.97 31.50 -10.68
N ARG A 9 -36.70 30.44 -10.28
CA ARG A 9 -36.23 29.60 -9.18
C ARG A 9 -34.96 28.90 -9.67
N PRO A 10 -33.84 28.98 -8.94
CA PRO A 10 -32.74 28.06 -9.21
C PRO A 10 -33.30 26.66 -9.02
N ALA A 11 -33.22 25.83 -10.06
CA ALA A 11 -33.39 24.40 -9.92
C ALA A 11 -32.18 23.93 -9.11
N THR A 12 -32.30 23.93 -7.79
CA THR A 12 -31.43 23.10 -6.96
C THR A 12 -31.75 21.68 -7.37
N ALA A 13 -30.78 20.98 -7.98
CA ALA A 13 -30.89 19.54 -8.17
C ALA A 13 -31.36 18.95 -6.85
N ALA A 14 -32.47 18.22 -6.91
CA ALA A 14 -33.14 17.71 -5.73
C ALA A 14 -32.35 16.50 -5.22
N CYS A 15 -31.23 16.75 -4.53
CA CYS A 15 -30.56 15.69 -3.78
C CYS A 15 -31.58 15.10 -2.79
N PRO A 16 -31.62 13.77 -2.63
CA PRO A 16 -30.71 12.75 -3.19
C PRO A 16 -31.09 12.23 -4.58
N ALA A 17 -30.11 11.73 -5.35
CA ALA A 17 -30.33 11.08 -6.66
C ALA A 17 -30.26 9.54 -6.56
N THR A 18 -31.15 8.86 -7.26
CA THR A 18 -31.23 7.39 -7.37
C THR A 18 -30.48 6.86 -8.60
N ALA A 19 -30.18 5.56 -8.62
CA ALA A 19 -29.55 4.94 -9.78
C ALA A 19 -30.47 4.91 -11.01
N GLN A 20 -31.80 4.88 -10.80
CA GLN A 20 -32.77 4.96 -11.89
C GLN A 20 -32.85 6.37 -12.48
N GLU A 21 -32.84 7.42 -11.66
CA GLU A 21 -32.79 8.81 -12.16
C GLU A 21 -31.52 9.06 -12.99
N LEU A 22 -30.36 8.58 -12.51
CA LEU A 22 -29.11 8.66 -13.29
C LEU A 22 -29.25 7.92 -14.64
N ARG A 23 -29.88 6.74 -14.67
CA ARG A 23 -30.12 6.03 -15.94
C ARG A 23 -31.00 6.85 -16.88
N ASP A 24 -32.12 7.39 -16.39
CA ASP A 24 -33.04 8.19 -17.20
C ASP A 24 -32.33 9.43 -17.78
N GLU A 25 -31.46 10.08 -16.99
CA GLU A 25 -30.62 11.20 -17.43
C GLU A 25 -29.62 10.82 -18.52
N LEU A 26 -29.01 9.63 -18.43
CA LEU A 26 -28.10 9.11 -19.44
C LEU A 26 -28.83 8.81 -20.75
N ASP A 27 -30.04 8.23 -20.68
CA ASP A 27 -30.88 7.97 -21.85
C ASP A 27 -31.23 9.28 -22.59
N VAL A 28 -31.63 10.32 -21.83
CA VAL A 28 -31.89 11.66 -22.40
C VAL A 28 -30.63 12.25 -23.06
N ALA A 29 -29.45 12.05 -22.47
CA ALA A 29 -28.20 12.52 -23.06
C ALA A 29 -27.91 11.81 -24.39
N LEU A 30 -28.05 10.48 -24.42
CA LEU A 30 -27.83 9.68 -25.62
C LEU A 30 -28.81 10.04 -26.74
N GLU A 31 -30.08 10.27 -26.40
CA GLU A 31 -31.10 10.75 -27.34
C GLU A 31 -30.72 12.13 -27.92
N ALA A 32 -30.37 13.09 -27.06
CA ALA A 32 -29.97 14.44 -27.50
C ALA A 32 -28.73 14.40 -28.42
N TYR A 33 -27.73 13.58 -28.09
CA TYR A 33 -26.56 13.39 -28.95
C TYR A 33 -26.94 12.81 -30.32
N GLY A 34 -27.77 11.76 -30.34
CA GLY A 34 -28.25 11.13 -31.59
C GLY A 34 -29.10 12.05 -32.46
N ALA A 35 -29.83 12.99 -31.84
CA ALA A 35 -30.63 14.01 -32.51
C ALA A 35 -29.82 15.24 -32.97
N PHE A 36 -28.50 15.27 -32.72
CA PHE A 36 -27.62 16.43 -32.95
C PHE A 36 -28.04 17.69 -32.16
N ASP A 37 -28.73 17.53 -31.03
CA ASP A 37 -29.07 18.60 -30.10
C ASP A 37 -27.91 18.84 -29.13
N TRP A 38 -26.92 19.60 -29.59
CA TRP A 38 -25.69 19.86 -28.84
C TRP A 38 -25.92 20.66 -27.56
N ASP A 39 -26.88 21.58 -27.58
CA ASP A 39 -27.22 22.39 -26.42
C ASP A 39 -27.93 21.51 -25.37
N GLY A 40 -28.88 20.68 -25.80
CA GLY A 40 -29.55 19.70 -24.96
C GLY A 40 -28.58 18.68 -24.35
N PHE A 41 -27.67 18.12 -25.16
CA PHE A 41 -26.66 17.18 -24.68
C PHE A 41 -25.72 17.80 -23.64
N SER A 42 -25.25 19.02 -23.89
CA SER A 42 -24.37 19.75 -22.96
C SER A 42 -25.08 20.08 -21.63
N ALA A 43 -26.36 20.48 -21.70
CA ALA A 43 -27.18 20.66 -20.51
C ALA A 43 -27.31 19.34 -19.73
N GLN A 44 -27.59 18.23 -20.42
CA GLN A 44 -27.76 16.93 -19.78
C GLN A 44 -26.46 16.40 -19.16
N LEU A 45 -25.29 16.68 -19.75
CA LEU A 45 -24.00 16.37 -19.11
C LEU A 45 -23.83 17.08 -17.75
N THR A 46 -24.35 18.30 -17.64
CA THR A 46 -24.31 19.06 -16.38
C THR A 46 -25.24 18.45 -15.34
N GLU A 47 -26.42 17.98 -15.74
CA GLU A 47 -27.34 17.26 -14.85
C GLU A 47 -26.74 15.92 -14.40
N VAL A 48 -26.16 15.13 -15.32
CA VAL A 48 -25.47 13.87 -14.99
C VAL A 48 -24.32 14.10 -14.00
N ASP A 49 -23.46 15.09 -14.25
CA ASP A 49 -22.37 15.44 -13.33
C ASP A 49 -22.92 15.86 -11.95
N THR A 50 -24.08 16.51 -11.91
CA THR A 50 -24.76 16.88 -10.65
C THR A 50 -25.29 15.66 -9.92
N SER A 51 -26.02 14.77 -10.60
CA SER A 51 -26.57 13.54 -10.03
C SER A 51 -25.49 12.59 -9.50
N LEU A 52 -24.33 12.53 -10.15
CA LEU A 52 -23.17 11.79 -9.65
C LEU A 52 -22.68 12.26 -8.28
N THR A 53 -22.78 13.57 -7.97
CA THR A 53 -22.32 14.10 -6.68
C THR A 53 -23.27 13.80 -5.52
N CYS A 54 -24.51 13.42 -5.80
CA CYS A 54 -25.55 13.18 -4.79
C CYS A 54 -26.18 11.79 -4.88
N LEU A 55 -25.52 10.87 -5.58
CA LEU A 55 -25.98 9.51 -5.81
C LEU A 55 -25.93 8.67 -4.53
N ILE A 56 -27.10 8.22 -4.07
CA ILE A 56 -27.25 7.45 -2.83
C ILE A 56 -27.40 5.94 -3.06
N GLU A 57 -27.47 5.50 -4.31
CA GLU A 57 -27.67 4.11 -4.67
C GLU A 57 -26.46 3.52 -5.40
N ARG A 58 -26.33 2.20 -5.31
CA ARG A 58 -25.38 1.47 -6.15
C ARG A 58 -25.79 1.58 -7.61
N VAL A 59 -24.81 1.91 -8.46
CA VAL A 59 -24.97 1.90 -9.92
C VAL A 59 -24.74 0.49 -10.47
N PRO A 60 -25.67 -0.04 -11.28
CA PRO A 60 -25.48 -1.26 -12.05
C PRO A 60 -24.37 -1.13 -13.10
N ALA A 61 -23.75 -2.24 -13.49
CA ALA A 61 -22.62 -2.23 -14.42
C ALA A 61 -22.99 -1.72 -15.83
N ASP A 62 -24.21 -2.00 -16.29
CA ASP A 62 -24.79 -1.47 -17.53
C ASP A 62 -24.92 0.07 -17.47
N THR A 63 -25.50 0.61 -16.41
CA THR A 63 -25.59 2.07 -16.21
C THR A 63 -24.21 2.73 -16.10
N ALA A 64 -23.22 2.08 -15.48
CA ALA A 64 -21.85 2.58 -15.45
C ALA A 64 -21.21 2.60 -16.85
N ALA A 65 -21.51 1.61 -17.69
CA ALA A 65 -21.04 1.60 -19.08
C ALA A 65 -21.64 2.76 -19.90
N ASP A 66 -22.94 3.03 -19.73
CA ASP A 66 -23.62 4.15 -20.40
C ASP A 66 -23.09 5.51 -19.91
N LEU A 67 -22.80 5.64 -18.61
CA LEU A 67 -22.13 6.82 -18.05
C LEU A 67 -20.79 7.08 -18.74
N HIS A 68 -19.96 6.04 -18.89
CA HIS A 68 -18.68 6.15 -19.56
C HIS A 68 -18.83 6.48 -21.06
N LEU A 69 -19.84 5.92 -21.74
CA LEU A 69 -20.18 6.28 -23.11
C LEU A 69 -20.53 7.76 -23.23
N VAL A 70 -21.46 8.27 -22.42
CA VAL A 70 -21.88 9.68 -22.43
C VAL A 70 -20.68 10.61 -22.19
N GLN A 71 -19.78 10.25 -21.28
CA GLN A 71 -18.56 11.02 -21.02
C GLN A 71 -17.57 10.96 -22.20
N ALA A 72 -17.48 9.84 -22.92
CA ALA A 72 -16.72 9.74 -24.18
C ALA A 72 -17.31 10.65 -25.26
N LEU A 73 -18.64 10.71 -25.40
CA LEU A 73 -19.33 11.58 -26.35
C LEU A 73 -19.09 13.07 -26.02
N GLY A 74 -19.12 13.44 -24.74
CA GLY A 74 -18.75 14.78 -24.27
C GLY A 74 -17.32 15.15 -24.62
N ALA A 75 -16.36 14.26 -24.33
CA ALA A 75 -14.95 14.46 -24.69
C ALA A 75 -14.75 14.60 -26.21
N PHE A 76 -15.50 13.84 -27.01
CA PHE A 76 -15.43 13.91 -28.48
C PHE A 76 -15.87 15.26 -29.01
N MET A 77 -16.95 15.85 -28.46
CA MET A 77 -17.40 17.20 -28.82
C MET A 77 -16.34 18.27 -28.50
N LEU A 78 -15.59 18.07 -27.42
CA LEU A 78 -14.48 18.94 -27.02
C LEU A 78 -13.17 18.66 -27.77
N ARG A 79 -13.16 17.67 -28.68
CA ARG A 79 -11.99 17.19 -29.43
C ARG A 79 -10.85 16.68 -28.52
N ASP A 80 -11.20 16.17 -27.35
CA ASP A 80 -10.26 15.54 -26.43
C ASP A 80 -10.18 14.03 -26.70
N GLU A 81 -9.45 13.64 -27.75
CA GLU A 81 -9.33 12.24 -28.17
C GLU A 81 -8.76 11.33 -27.06
N ALA A 82 -7.86 11.85 -26.22
CA ALA A 82 -7.30 11.10 -25.11
C ALA A 82 -8.40 10.74 -24.11
N GLN A 83 -9.23 11.71 -23.72
CA GLN A 83 -10.33 11.46 -22.81
C GLN A 83 -11.41 10.57 -23.42
N VAL A 84 -11.67 10.66 -24.73
CA VAL A 84 -12.56 9.73 -25.45
C VAL A 84 -12.10 8.28 -25.27
N GLN A 85 -10.82 8.00 -25.52
CA GLN A 85 -10.27 6.65 -25.40
C GLN A 85 -10.30 6.14 -23.95
N VAL A 86 -9.92 6.99 -23.00
CA VAL A 86 -9.96 6.68 -21.56
C VAL A 86 -11.39 6.36 -21.10
N ALA A 87 -12.38 7.08 -21.62
CA ALA A 87 -13.80 6.84 -21.34
C ALA A 87 -14.33 5.55 -21.97
N PHE A 88 -14.01 5.27 -23.25
CA PHE A 88 -14.38 4.00 -23.87
C PHE A 88 -13.77 2.78 -23.17
N ARG A 89 -12.52 2.89 -22.68
CA ARG A 89 -11.92 1.84 -21.85
C ARG A 89 -12.70 1.62 -20.55
N GLY A 90 -13.30 2.67 -19.98
CA GLY A 90 -14.22 2.56 -18.85
C GLY A 90 -15.47 1.77 -19.22
N ALA A 91 -16.13 2.14 -20.32
CA ALA A 91 -17.34 1.45 -20.79
C ALA A 91 -17.11 -0.04 -21.07
N LEU A 92 -16.01 -0.38 -21.76
CA LEU A 92 -15.62 -1.76 -22.05
C LEU A 92 -15.28 -2.59 -20.81
N ALA A 93 -14.74 -1.95 -19.77
CA ALA A 93 -14.43 -2.63 -18.52
C ALA A 93 -15.69 -2.86 -17.66
N ALA A 94 -16.61 -1.88 -17.63
CA ALA A 94 -17.90 -2.00 -16.96
C ALA A 94 -18.79 -3.08 -17.59
N ALA A 95 -18.79 -3.14 -18.93
CA ALA A 95 -19.53 -4.13 -19.71
C ALA A 95 -18.64 -4.77 -20.80
N PRO A 96 -18.03 -5.94 -20.56
CA PRO A 96 -17.12 -6.59 -21.52
C PRO A 96 -17.72 -6.94 -22.90
N GLY A 97 -19.05 -6.93 -23.03
CA GLY A 97 -19.77 -7.11 -24.29
C GLY A 97 -20.26 -5.80 -24.92
N PHE A 98 -19.87 -4.64 -24.37
CA PHE A 98 -20.32 -3.34 -24.84
C PHE A 98 -19.88 -3.10 -26.30
N ALA A 99 -20.86 -2.77 -27.15
CA ALA A 99 -20.67 -2.45 -28.55
C ALA A 99 -21.19 -1.05 -28.85
N LEU A 100 -20.37 -0.23 -29.53
CA LEU A 100 -20.79 1.11 -29.94
C LEU A 100 -21.86 1.02 -31.03
N SER A 101 -23.06 1.55 -30.74
CA SER A 101 -24.20 1.58 -31.66
C SER A 101 -23.83 2.18 -33.02
N GLU A 102 -24.33 1.58 -34.10
CA GLU A 102 -24.20 2.13 -35.45
C GLU A 102 -24.98 3.43 -35.64
N GLU A 103 -26.03 3.66 -34.83
CA GLU A 103 -26.80 4.90 -34.84
C GLU A 103 -25.97 6.08 -34.31
N LEU A 104 -25.18 5.86 -33.25
CA LEU A 104 -24.30 6.88 -32.67
C LEU A 104 -23.04 7.13 -33.51
N ALA A 105 -22.50 6.08 -34.11
CA ALA A 105 -21.28 6.16 -34.91
C ALA A 105 -21.31 5.14 -36.06
N PRO A 106 -21.85 5.48 -37.23
CA PRO A 106 -21.88 4.56 -38.37
C PRO A 106 -20.46 4.23 -38.87
N PRO A 107 -20.31 3.21 -39.74
CA PRO A 107 -19.02 2.90 -40.36
C PRO A 107 -18.37 4.12 -41.01
N GLY A 108 -17.09 4.36 -40.69
CA GLY A 108 -16.33 5.52 -41.16
C GLY A 108 -16.42 6.77 -40.26
N HIS A 109 -17.28 6.78 -39.24
CA HIS A 109 -17.34 7.89 -38.29
C HIS A 109 -16.06 7.94 -37.41
N PRO A 110 -15.44 9.11 -37.17
CA PRO A 110 -14.20 9.21 -36.38
C PRO A 110 -14.29 8.62 -34.96
N LEU A 111 -15.44 8.75 -34.31
CA LEU A 111 -15.67 8.18 -32.98
C LEU A 111 -15.50 6.65 -32.95
N ARG A 112 -15.87 5.95 -34.04
CA ARG A 112 -15.73 4.50 -34.14
C ARG A 112 -14.26 4.09 -34.16
N ALA A 113 -13.41 4.82 -34.87
CA ALA A 113 -11.97 4.58 -34.85
C ALA A 113 -11.37 4.78 -33.45
N LEU A 114 -11.85 5.76 -32.67
CA LEU A 114 -11.40 5.97 -31.28
C LEU A 114 -11.87 4.84 -30.35
N TYR A 115 -13.09 4.35 -30.52
CA TYR A 115 -13.61 3.18 -29.81
C TYR A 115 -12.80 1.91 -30.12
N GLU A 116 -12.52 1.64 -31.40
CA GLU A 116 -11.71 0.50 -31.83
C GLU A 116 -10.28 0.58 -31.28
N GLN A 117 -9.68 1.77 -31.27
CA GLN A 117 -8.38 2.00 -30.64
C GLN A 117 -8.43 1.69 -29.14
N ALA A 118 -9.44 2.18 -28.43
CA ALA A 118 -9.62 1.89 -27.00
C ALA A 118 -9.80 0.39 -26.72
N ALA A 119 -10.57 -0.32 -27.55
CA ALA A 119 -10.81 -1.76 -27.43
C ALA A 119 -9.56 -2.61 -27.73
N ALA A 120 -8.65 -2.10 -28.56
CA ALA A 120 -7.39 -2.79 -28.87
C ALA A 120 -6.35 -2.68 -27.74
N VAL A 121 -6.52 -1.75 -26.79
CA VAL A 121 -5.61 -1.61 -25.64
C VAL A 121 -5.86 -2.76 -24.65
N PRO A 122 -4.84 -3.55 -24.28
CA PRO A 122 -5.01 -4.61 -23.30
C PRO A 122 -5.42 -4.06 -21.93
N PRO A 123 -5.98 -4.91 -21.06
CA PRO A 123 -6.22 -4.54 -19.67
C PRO A 123 -4.94 -4.04 -18.98
N PRO A 124 -5.06 -3.07 -18.07
CA PRO A 124 -3.93 -2.49 -17.34
C PRO A 124 -3.20 -3.54 -16.50
N ILE A 125 -1.87 -3.48 -16.49
CA ILE A 125 -1.01 -4.49 -15.85
C ILE A 125 -0.82 -4.21 -14.35
N ALA A 126 -0.97 -2.95 -13.91
CA ALA A 126 -0.69 -2.52 -12.54
C ALA A 126 -1.84 -1.65 -11.98
N PRO A 127 -2.92 -2.27 -11.46
CA PRO A 127 -3.98 -1.52 -10.82
C PRO A 127 -3.50 -0.95 -9.47
N GLN A 128 -4.02 0.22 -9.09
CA GLN A 128 -3.74 0.83 -7.79
C GLN A 128 -4.66 0.23 -6.72
N PRO A 129 -4.11 -0.18 -5.56
CA PRO A 129 -4.90 -0.77 -4.50
C PRO A 129 -5.85 0.25 -3.88
N LEU A 130 -7.07 -0.19 -3.56
CA LEU A 130 -8.01 0.56 -2.73
C LEU A 130 -7.71 0.30 -1.25
N GLY A 131 -8.05 1.28 -0.40
CA GLY A 131 -8.06 1.10 1.04
C GLY A 131 -9.07 0.04 1.50
N PRO A 132 -9.12 -0.31 2.80
CA PRO A 132 -10.14 -1.21 3.31
C PRO A 132 -11.55 -0.59 3.16
N GLY A 133 -12.52 -1.34 2.66
CA GLY A 133 -13.90 -0.90 2.51
C GLY A 133 -14.76 -1.84 1.65
N ASP A 134 -16.08 -1.65 1.70
CA ASP A 134 -17.04 -2.34 0.83
C ASP A 134 -17.16 -1.56 -0.50
N TRP A 135 -16.20 -1.82 -1.38
CA TRP A 135 -16.08 -1.12 -2.66
C TRP A 135 -16.94 -1.74 -3.76
N ILE A 136 -17.52 -0.86 -4.55
CA ILE A 136 -18.12 -1.14 -5.85
C ILE A 136 -17.38 -0.33 -6.90
N VAL A 137 -16.90 -0.98 -7.95
CA VAL A 137 -16.18 -0.33 -9.05
C VAL A 137 -16.89 -0.69 -10.35
N ASP A 138 -17.41 0.32 -11.05
CA ASP A 138 -18.20 0.16 -12.28
C ASP A 138 -19.34 -0.86 -12.12
N GLY A 139 -19.97 -0.85 -10.96
CA GLY A 139 -21.04 -1.78 -10.60
C GLY A 139 -20.58 -3.16 -10.10
N GLU A 140 -19.29 -3.52 -10.16
CA GLU A 140 -18.76 -4.78 -9.63
C GLU A 140 -18.34 -4.65 -8.15
N ARG A 141 -18.70 -5.63 -7.31
CA ARG A 141 -18.41 -5.63 -5.87
C ARG A 141 -17.11 -6.37 -5.54
N GLY A 142 -16.42 -5.92 -4.50
CA GLY A 142 -15.31 -6.67 -3.90
C GLY A 142 -13.97 -6.52 -4.63
N LEU A 143 -13.89 -5.59 -5.57
CA LEU A 143 -12.63 -5.22 -6.19
C LEU A 143 -11.74 -4.48 -5.18
N THR A 144 -10.47 -4.89 -5.12
CA THR A 144 -9.48 -4.34 -4.18
C THR A 144 -8.50 -3.38 -4.84
N ALA A 145 -8.68 -3.11 -6.14
CA ALA A 145 -7.80 -2.25 -6.91
C ALA A 145 -8.54 -1.65 -8.11
N ILE A 146 -8.10 -0.47 -8.56
CA ILE A 146 -8.66 0.27 -9.69
C ILE A 146 -7.59 0.65 -10.70
N SER A 147 -7.99 0.88 -11.95
CA SER A 147 -7.07 1.33 -13.00
C SER A 147 -7.01 2.86 -13.08
N THR A 148 -5.81 3.40 -13.24
CA THR A 148 -5.60 4.83 -13.52
C THR A 148 -5.63 5.17 -15.00
N GLU A 149 -5.77 4.18 -15.88
CA GLU A 149 -5.67 4.37 -17.33
C GLU A 149 -7.03 4.41 -18.04
N ARG A 150 -8.13 4.37 -17.29
CA ARG A 150 -9.51 4.42 -17.80
C ARG A 150 -10.39 5.25 -16.87
N THR A 151 -11.52 5.71 -17.36
CA THR A 151 -12.54 6.25 -16.47
C THR A 151 -13.10 5.14 -15.59
N THR A 152 -13.44 5.48 -14.35
CA THR A 152 -13.91 4.52 -13.35
C THR A 152 -14.92 5.20 -12.44
N LEU A 153 -16.10 4.60 -12.27
CA LEU A 153 -17.06 4.95 -11.24
C LEU A 153 -16.75 4.11 -9.99
N VAL A 154 -16.31 4.77 -8.92
CA VAL A 154 -16.01 4.12 -7.64
C VAL A 154 -17.08 4.51 -6.64
N GLN A 155 -17.66 3.52 -5.96
CA GLN A 155 -18.59 3.74 -4.86
C GLN A 155 -18.13 3.00 -3.61
N ARG A 156 -18.25 3.63 -2.45
CA ARG A 156 -18.06 3.00 -1.14
C ARG A 156 -19.40 2.89 -0.47
N MET A 157 -19.77 1.69 -0.06
CA MET A 157 -20.93 1.47 0.80
C MET A 157 -20.48 1.37 2.24
N ASP A 158 -21.13 2.10 3.14
CA ASP A 158 -20.90 1.91 4.56
C ASP A 158 -21.83 0.85 5.17
N LYS A 159 -21.81 0.71 6.51
CA LYS A 159 -22.61 -0.29 7.22
C LYS A 159 -24.09 0.07 7.32
N ASP A 160 -24.41 1.36 7.20
CA ASP A 160 -25.77 1.89 7.24
C ASP A 160 -26.41 1.86 5.85
N GLY A 161 -25.62 1.56 4.81
CA GLY A 161 -26.03 1.47 3.42
C GLY A 161 -25.88 2.78 2.65
N GLU A 162 -25.27 3.80 3.27
CA GLU A 162 -24.96 5.06 2.60
C GLU A 162 -23.86 4.84 1.57
N VAL A 163 -23.96 5.58 0.46
CA VAL A 163 -23.05 5.44 -0.68
C VAL A 163 -22.28 6.74 -0.90
N GLU A 164 -20.95 6.64 -0.83
CA GLU A 164 -20.06 7.71 -1.30
C GLU A 164 -19.62 7.39 -2.74
N THR A 165 -19.69 8.37 -3.64
CA THR A 165 -19.44 8.19 -5.07
C THR A 165 -18.28 9.06 -5.55
N TRP A 166 -17.39 8.49 -6.37
CA TRP A 166 -16.32 9.19 -7.08
C TRP A 166 -16.34 8.79 -8.55
N TYR A 167 -16.35 9.78 -9.44
CA TYR A 167 -16.12 9.56 -10.87
C TYR A 167 -14.70 9.96 -11.26
N LEU A 168 -13.86 8.96 -11.53
CA LEU A 168 -12.46 9.17 -11.89
C LEU A 168 -12.33 9.25 -13.39
N ARG A 169 -11.75 10.34 -13.92
CA ARG A 169 -11.53 10.53 -15.36
C ARG A 169 -10.22 9.90 -15.86
N GLY A 170 -9.67 8.94 -15.13
CA GLY A 170 -8.28 8.46 -15.26
C GLY A 170 -7.31 9.29 -14.42
N GLY A 171 -6.01 8.99 -14.51
CA GLY A 171 -4.96 9.70 -13.77
C GLY A 171 -4.82 9.24 -12.31
N PRO A 172 -4.22 10.06 -11.43
CA PRO A 172 -3.91 9.66 -10.07
C PRO A 172 -5.17 9.40 -9.24
N VAL A 173 -5.13 8.34 -8.43
CA VAL A 173 -6.22 7.98 -7.51
C VAL A 173 -6.26 8.98 -6.35
N PRO A 174 -7.44 9.53 -5.98
CA PRO A 174 -7.60 10.38 -4.80
C PRO A 174 -7.10 9.69 -3.52
N GLU A 175 -6.44 10.45 -2.64
CA GLU A 175 -5.87 9.93 -1.39
C GLU A 175 -6.91 9.26 -0.49
N ALA A 176 -8.16 9.74 -0.51
CA ALA A 176 -9.29 9.14 0.22
C ALA A 176 -9.62 7.70 -0.19
N LEU A 177 -9.22 7.26 -1.39
CA LEU A 177 -9.43 5.91 -1.90
C LEU A 177 -8.23 4.99 -1.64
N LEU A 178 -7.06 5.55 -1.31
CA LEU A 178 -5.83 4.80 -1.12
C LEU A 178 -5.79 4.13 0.27
N PRO A 179 -5.11 2.99 0.42
CA PRO A 179 -4.84 2.45 1.74
C PRO A 179 -4.03 3.47 2.56
N PRO A 180 -4.26 3.54 3.88
CA PRO A 180 -3.44 4.39 4.73
C PRO A 180 -1.97 4.00 4.55
N PRO A 181 -1.04 4.97 4.56
CA PRO A 181 0.37 4.66 4.45
C PRO A 181 0.74 3.66 5.56
N PRO A 182 1.62 2.67 5.29
CA PRO A 182 2.05 1.76 6.32
C PRO A 182 2.58 2.57 7.51
N PRO A 183 2.32 2.16 8.76
CA PRO A 183 2.89 2.84 9.91
C PRO A 183 4.40 2.91 9.69
N PRO A 184 5.06 4.03 10.06
CA PRO A 184 6.49 4.18 9.85
C PRO A 184 7.17 2.95 10.46
N GLU A 185 7.94 2.23 9.63
CA GLU A 185 8.67 1.06 10.10
C GLU A 185 9.47 1.52 11.32
N PRO A 186 9.26 0.91 12.51
CA PRO A 186 9.87 1.41 13.73
C PRO A 186 11.35 1.49 13.45
N GLU A 187 11.93 2.71 13.45
CA GLU A 187 13.31 2.97 13.03
C GLU A 187 14.12 1.80 13.53
N ARG A 188 14.48 0.91 12.60
CA ARG A 188 15.11 -0.35 12.98
C ARG A 188 16.39 0.16 13.56
N ARG A 189 16.48 0.25 14.89
CA ARG A 189 17.61 0.86 15.56
C ARG A 189 18.76 0.08 14.99
N VAL A 190 19.49 0.72 14.08
CA VAL A 190 20.66 0.15 13.49
C VAL A 190 21.50 0.05 14.73
N ARG A 191 21.53 -1.15 15.33
CA ARG A 191 22.47 -1.46 16.38
C ARG A 191 23.75 -1.26 15.64
N THR A 192 24.30 -0.05 15.78
CA THR A 192 25.64 0.25 15.32
C THR A 192 26.43 -0.90 15.92
N PRO A 193 27.02 -1.77 15.07
CA PRO A 193 27.79 -2.88 15.59
C PRO A 193 28.73 -2.27 16.62
N PRO A 194 28.75 -2.79 17.85
CA PRO A 194 29.53 -2.18 18.92
C PRO A 194 30.93 -1.98 18.37
N SER A 195 31.39 -0.72 18.31
CA SER A 195 32.65 -0.40 17.65
C SER A 195 33.74 -1.34 18.19
N ASP A 196 34.62 -1.85 17.32
CA ASP A 196 35.65 -2.84 17.68
C ASP A 196 36.47 -2.41 18.92
N ARG A 197 36.57 -1.10 19.18
CA ARG A 197 37.21 -0.52 20.38
C ARG A 197 36.50 -0.89 21.69
N THR A 198 35.17 -0.94 21.70
CA THR A 198 34.38 -1.37 22.86
C THR A 198 34.45 -2.88 23.09
N GLN A 199 34.55 -3.68 22.03
CA GLN A 199 34.78 -5.13 22.18
C GLN A 199 36.16 -5.41 22.77
N ALA A 200 37.22 -4.71 22.31
CA ALA A 200 38.57 -4.85 22.89
C ALA A 200 38.62 -4.53 24.40
N LEU A 201 37.83 -3.56 24.88
CA LEU A 201 37.70 -3.21 26.30
C LEU A 201 36.88 -4.21 27.13
N LEU A 202 35.89 -4.88 26.54
CA LEU A 202 35.15 -5.94 27.23
C LEU A 202 35.96 -7.24 27.32
N TRP A 203 36.72 -7.59 26.27
CA TRP A 203 37.61 -8.76 26.30
C TRP A 203 38.82 -8.59 27.26
N SER A 204 39.29 -7.37 27.52
CA SER A 204 40.36 -7.16 28.50
C SER A 204 39.91 -7.37 29.95
N SER A 205 38.61 -7.21 30.26
CA SER A 205 38.06 -7.48 31.60
C SER A 205 37.86 -8.97 31.90
N LEU A 206 37.71 -9.83 30.89
CA LEU A 206 37.69 -11.30 31.04
C LEU A 206 39.08 -11.90 31.25
N GLY A 207 40.16 -11.20 30.87
CA GLY A 207 41.54 -11.64 31.12
C GLY A 207 41.98 -11.53 32.58
N ALA A 208 41.35 -10.66 33.38
CA ALA A 208 41.71 -10.47 34.79
C ALA A 208 40.94 -11.38 35.77
N GLY A 209 39.79 -11.94 35.36
CA GLY A 209 38.98 -12.82 36.21
C GLY A 209 39.32 -14.32 36.13
N VAL A 210 39.98 -14.76 35.06
CA VAL A 210 40.24 -16.20 34.83
C VAL A 210 41.49 -16.70 35.59
N VAL A 211 42.40 -15.82 36.01
CA VAL A 211 43.60 -16.24 36.76
C VAL A 211 43.28 -16.57 38.22
N THR A 212 42.24 -16.00 38.83
CA THR A 212 41.86 -16.27 40.23
C THR A 212 40.89 -17.42 40.41
N ALA A 213 40.05 -17.76 39.41
CA ALA A 213 39.12 -18.89 39.51
C ALA A 213 39.75 -20.26 39.16
N GLY A 214 40.79 -20.29 38.30
CA GLY A 214 41.44 -21.53 37.88
C GLY A 214 42.24 -22.25 38.97
N ALA A 215 42.79 -21.51 39.95
CA ALA A 215 43.60 -22.09 41.01
C ALA A 215 42.77 -22.83 42.08
N VAL A 216 41.51 -22.46 42.28
CA VAL A 216 40.64 -23.08 43.31
C VAL A 216 39.95 -24.35 42.79
N ALA A 217 39.65 -24.43 41.48
CA ALA A 217 38.98 -25.60 40.90
C ALA A 217 39.88 -26.85 40.81
N LEU A 218 41.21 -26.70 40.72
CA LEU A 218 42.13 -27.84 40.62
C LEU A 218 42.43 -28.53 41.97
N ALA A 219 42.10 -27.92 43.11
CA ALA A 219 42.28 -28.54 44.43
C ALA A 219 41.08 -29.41 44.88
N GLY A 220 39.88 -29.16 44.32
CA GLY A 220 38.66 -29.90 44.70
C GLY A 220 38.38 -31.17 43.89
N GLY A 221 38.90 -31.26 42.65
CA GLY A 221 38.52 -32.29 41.69
C GLY A 221 39.18 -33.67 41.84
N THR A 222 40.21 -33.81 42.70
CA THR A 222 40.94 -35.08 42.86
C THR A 222 40.43 -35.94 44.01
N ARG A 223 39.53 -35.44 44.87
CA ARG A 223 39.03 -36.21 46.02
C ARG A 223 37.91 -37.20 45.65
N ASN A 224 37.15 -36.95 44.58
CA ASN A 224 35.99 -37.78 44.21
C ASN A 224 36.29 -38.95 43.25
N ARG A 225 37.56 -39.16 42.85
CA ARG A 225 37.94 -40.25 41.92
C ARG A 225 38.67 -41.44 42.56
N VAL A 226 38.79 -41.48 43.89
CA VAL A 226 39.48 -42.58 44.59
C VAL A 226 38.51 -43.56 45.28
N GLU A 227 37.22 -43.21 45.42
CA GLU A 227 36.25 -44.06 46.13
C GLU A 227 35.34 -44.90 45.21
N GLY A 228 35.51 -44.83 43.89
CA GLY A 228 34.61 -45.52 42.95
C GLY A 228 35.32 -46.14 41.75
N GLY A 229 35.80 -47.37 41.90
CA GLY A 229 35.93 -48.31 40.78
C GLY A 229 37.33 -48.50 40.21
N VAL A 230 37.65 -49.79 40.05
CA VAL A 230 38.84 -50.41 39.45
C VAL A 230 39.43 -49.60 38.29
N VAL A 231 40.66 -49.10 38.48
CA VAL A 231 41.46 -48.47 37.42
C VAL A 231 42.18 -49.57 36.63
N ALA A 232 41.97 -49.60 35.32
CA ALA A 232 42.66 -50.50 34.40
C ALA A 232 44.16 -50.20 34.35
N ALA A 233 44.98 -51.25 34.21
CA ALA A 233 46.44 -51.19 34.30
C ALA A 233 47.13 -50.37 33.19
N ASP A 234 46.40 -49.95 32.15
CA ASP A 234 46.91 -49.17 31.03
C ASP A 234 47.05 -47.65 31.34
N GLN A 235 46.47 -47.16 32.45
CA GLN A 235 46.52 -45.72 32.80
C GLN A 235 47.70 -45.29 33.69
N TYR A 236 48.64 -46.18 34.03
CA TYR A 236 49.80 -45.83 34.86
C TYR A 236 50.86 -44.96 34.14
N GLY A 237 50.83 -44.89 32.80
CA GLY A 237 51.80 -44.12 32.02
C GLY A 237 51.56 -42.60 32.01
N SER A 238 50.29 -42.17 32.01
CA SER A 238 49.92 -40.74 31.88
C SER A 238 50.01 -39.96 33.20
N LEU A 239 50.00 -40.65 34.34
CA LEU A 239 50.08 -40.03 35.68
C LEU A 239 51.49 -39.61 36.09
N ARG A 240 52.55 -40.13 35.45
CA ARG A 240 53.94 -39.67 35.71
C ARG A 240 54.30 -38.38 34.95
N ALA A 241 53.60 -38.06 33.87
CA ALA A 241 53.83 -36.83 33.10
C ALA A 241 53.20 -35.59 33.77
N ALA A 242 52.07 -35.74 34.47
CA ALA A 242 51.36 -34.64 35.12
C ALA A 242 52.06 -34.08 36.37
N ASN A 243 52.93 -34.86 37.03
CA ASN A 243 53.57 -34.46 38.29
C ASN A 243 54.88 -33.65 38.12
N ARG A 244 55.40 -33.51 36.89
CA ARG A 244 56.65 -32.76 36.63
C ARG A 244 56.45 -31.28 36.29
N VAL A 245 55.23 -30.84 36.03
CA VAL A 245 54.93 -29.46 35.57
C VAL A 245 54.54 -28.53 36.73
N GLY A 246 54.15 -29.07 37.89
CA GLY A 246 53.61 -28.28 39.02
C GLY A 246 54.62 -27.56 39.91
N LEU A 247 55.94 -27.67 39.68
CA LEU A 247 56.95 -27.24 40.67
C LEU A 247 57.88 -26.09 40.21
N VAL A 248 57.63 -25.44 39.06
CA VAL A 248 58.54 -24.39 38.52
C VAL A 248 57.88 -23.01 38.32
N ALA A 249 56.56 -22.86 38.43
CA ALA A 249 55.87 -21.62 37.99
C ALA A 249 55.26 -20.75 39.12
N ALA A 250 55.87 -20.68 40.31
CA ALA A 250 55.26 -20.03 41.48
C ALA A 250 55.68 -18.58 41.86
N PRO A 251 56.67 -17.85 41.28
CA PRO A 251 57.01 -16.52 41.82
C PRO A 251 56.71 -15.28 40.95
N VAL A 252 56.10 -15.36 39.75
CA VAL A 252 56.01 -14.16 38.85
C VAL A 252 54.70 -13.36 38.97
N ALA A 253 53.66 -13.86 39.63
CA ALA A 253 52.33 -13.22 39.61
C ALA A 253 52.10 -12.09 40.66
N GLY A 254 53.08 -11.79 41.53
CA GLY A 254 52.89 -10.87 42.66
C GLY A 254 53.05 -9.37 42.37
N ALA A 255 53.59 -8.95 41.22
CA ALA A 255 54.04 -7.57 41.02
C ALA A 255 53.13 -6.67 40.15
N ALA A 256 52.13 -7.22 39.44
CA ALA A 256 51.36 -6.45 38.46
C ALA A 256 50.07 -5.79 39.01
N ALA A 257 49.66 -6.11 40.25
CA ALA A 257 48.33 -5.72 40.76
C ALA A 257 48.24 -4.29 41.34
N ILE A 258 49.35 -3.58 41.56
CA ILE A 258 49.33 -2.25 42.21
C ILE A 258 49.33 -1.09 41.19
N GLY A 259 49.70 -1.32 39.93
CA GLY A 259 49.89 -0.25 38.94
C GLY A 259 48.63 0.33 38.29
N LEU A 260 47.50 -0.40 38.25
CA LEU A 260 46.34 -0.01 37.43
C LEU A 260 45.22 0.71 38.20
N GLY A 261 45.33 0.87 39.52
CA GLY A 261 44.29 1.52 40.33
C GLY A 261 44.24 3.05 40.24
N VAL A 262 45.32 3.71 39.81
CA VAL A 262 45.42 5.19 39.84
C VAL A 262 44.95 5.84 38.52
N GLY A 263 44.95 5.12 37.39
CA GLY A 263 44.62 5.69 36.09
C GLY A 263 43.12 5.97 35.86
N ALA A 264 42.23 5.23 36.52
CA ALA A 264 40.78 5.30 36.26
C ALA A 264 40.06 6.47 36.96
N ALA A 265 40.71 7.14 37.93
CA ALA A 265 40.08 8.24 38.66
C ALA A 265 40.20 9.62 37.98
N LEU A 266 41.03 9.76 36.93
CA LEU A 266 41.35 11.07 36.33
C LEU A 266 40.64 11.39 35.01
N THR A 267 39.93 10.46 34.38
CA THR A 267 39.32 10.70 33.05
C THR A 267 37.82 11.02 33.09
N TRP A 268 37.22 11.16 34.28
CA TRP A 268 35.79 11.46 34.44
C TRP A 268 35.55 12.85 35.01
N ARG A 269 36.06 13.87 34.33
CA ARG A 269 35.55 15.23 34.37
C ARG A 269 35.64 15.82 32.96
N TRP A 270 34.46 16.16 32.43
CA TRP A 270 34.08 17.09 31.34
C TRP A 270 32.97 16.46 30.50
#